data_AF-A0A7V9H6W6-F1
#
_entry.id   AF-A0A7V9H6W6-F1
#
_cell.length_a   1.000
_cell.length_b   1.000
_cell.length_c   1.000
_cell.angle_alpha   90.00
_cell.angle_beta   90.00
_cell.angle_gamma   90.00
#
_symmetry.space_group_name_H-M   'P 1'
#
loop_
_entity.id
_entity.type
_entity.pdbx_description
1 polymer ?
#
loop_
_entity_poly.entity_id
_entity_poly.type
_entity_poly.pdbx_seq_one_letter_code
_entity_poly.pdbx_strand_id
1 'polypeptide(L)'
;MQSTSALFETIPTEAADVLRPVLSELADEIIQAIAEEVPDYARALEGPFGQVVRHGVERALGRFVDAIADPSAASGHGPRRDTTYVALGRGEMRVGRSLDALLSAYRVGARLAWRRFVDAGVNGGLPPATLYRLGEAIFAYIEAISAESVEGYAEEQSARAGESQRRRRELVRVLAVQPPADVEALRTAAEAAAWAPPREVAAVVVSNSGDGDPGA
;
A
#
# COMPACT_ATOMS: atom_id res chain seq x y z
N MET A 1 1.11 -17.37 -15.41
CA MET A 1 0.97 -15.91 -15.31
C MET A 1 1.75 -15.29 -16.45
N GLN A 2 1.08 -14.62 -17.39
CA GLN A 2 1.78 -13.74 -18.32
C GLN A 2 2.37 -12.57 -17.52
N SER A 3 3.57 -12.12 -17.89
CA SER A 3 4.16 -10.92 -17.29
C SER A 3 3.28 -9.72 -17.67
N THR A 4 3.05 -8.76 -16.77
CA THR A 4 2.25 -7.56 -17.03
C THR A 4 2.71 -6.84 -18.32
N SER A 5 4.01 -6.87 -18.61
CA SER A 5 4.59 -6.33 -19.83
C SER A 5 4.06 -6.99 -21.12
N ALA A 6 3.87 -8.30 -21.11
CA ALA A 6 3.35 -9.04 -22.26
C ALA A 6 1.90 -8.68 -22.58
N LEU A 7 1.12 -8.23 -21.59
CA LEU A 7 -0.25 -7.74 -21.83
C LEU A 7 -0.23 -6.39 -22.55
N PHE A 8 0.63 -5.47 -22.11
CA PHE A 8 0.76 -4.15 -22.75
C PHE A 8 1.23 -4.24 -24.20
N GLU A 9 2.12 -5.18 -24.53
CA GLU A 9 2.56 -5.44 -25.92
C GLU A 9 1.42 -5.85 -26.86
N THR A 10 0.31 -6.37 -26.33
CA THR A 10 -0.85 -6.74 -27.16
C THR A 10 -1.78 -5.56 -27.44
N ILE A 11 -1.65 -4.43 -26.74
CA ILE A 11 -2.51 -3.27 -26.93
C ILE A 11 -1.88 -2.38 -28.02
N PRO A 12 -2.62 -2.01 -29.07
CA PRO A 12 -2.12 -1.04 -30.06
C PRO A 12 -1.73 0.28 -29.39
N THR A 13 -0.56 0.82 -29.75
CA THR A 13 -0.01 2.02 -29.11
C THR A 13 -0.91 3.26 -29.34
N GLU A 14 -1.68 3.29 -30.42
CA GLU A 14 -2.66 4.35 -30.72
C GLU A 14 -3.76 4.44 -29.67
N ALA A 15 -4.02 3.35 -28.91
CA ALA A 15 -4.93 3.40 -27.78
C ALA A 15 -4.45 4.41 -26.72
N ALA A 16 -3.14 4.58 -26.54
CA ALA A 16 -2.62 5.55 -25.60
C ALA A 16 -3.03 6.98 -25.97
N ASP A 17 -3.02 7.33 -27.26
CA ASP A 17 -3.43 8.65 -27.75
C ASP A 17 -4.92 8.92 -27.54
N VAL A 18 -5.75 7.88 -27.66
CA VAL A 18 -7.20 7.96 -27.40
C VAL A 18 -7.50 8.15 -25.91
N LEU A 19 -6.72 7.53 -25.03
CA LEU A 19 -6.96 7.54 -23.58
C LEU A 19 -6.35 8.77 -22.87
N ARG A 20 -5.25 9.31 -23.39
CA ARG A 20 -4.51 10.42 -22.74
C ARG A 20 -5.37 11.68 -22.46
N PRO A 21 -6.30 12.11 -23.33
CA PRO A 21 -7.12 13.29 -23.08
C PRO A 21 -8.08 13.16 -21.89
N VAL A 22 -8.45 11.94 -21.50
CA VAL A 22 -9.48 11.73 -20.46
C VAL A 22 -8.90 11.58 -19.06
N LEU A 23 -7.56 11.52 -18.91
CA LEU A 23 -6.92 11.17 -17.64
C LEU A 23 -7.13 12.21 -16.54
N SER A 24 -7.15 13.50 -16.89
CA SER A 24 -7.27 14.56 -15.89
C SER A 24 -8.67 14.59 -15.27
N GLU A 25 -9.71 14.48 -16.10
CA GLU A 25 -11.10 14.38 -15.65
C GLU A 25 -11.33 13.06 -14.88
N LEU A 26 -10.77 11.95 -15.38
CA LEU A 26 -10.85 10.66 -14.68
C LEU A 26 -10.20 10.72 -13.28
N ALA A 27 -9.09 11.43 -13.11
CA ALA A 27 -8.46 11.59 -11.81
C ALA A 27 -9.40 12.31 -10.82
N ASP A 28 -10.14 13.32 -11.29
CA ASP A 28 -11.14 14.02 -10.49
C ASP A 28 -12.30 13.09 -10.10
N GLU A 29 -12.85 12.35 -11.07
CA GLU A 29 -13.91 11.37 -10.83
C GLU A 29 -13.48 10.31 -9.80
N ILE A 30 -12.24 9.81 -9.90
CA ILE A 30 -11.71 8.80 -8.98
C ILE A 30 -11.58 9.35 -7.56
N ILE A 31 -11.04 10.56 -7.39
CA ILE A 31 -10.88 11.16 -6.07
C ILE A 31 -12.23 11.41 -5.41
N GLN A 32 -13.19 11.92 -6.17
CA GLN A 32 -14.55 12.11 -5.69
C GLN A 32 -15.18 10.78 -5.26
N ALA A 33 -15.13 9.76 -6.12
CA ALA A 33 -15.72 8.46 -5.83
C ALA A 33 -15.07 7.77 -4.63
N ILE A 34 -13.74 7.87 -4.46
CA ILE A 34 -13.06 7.32 -3.29
C ILE A 34 -13.49 8.05 -2.01
N ALA A 35 -13.64 9.37 -2.05
CA ALA A 35 -14.08 10.14 -0.89
C ALA A 35 -15.53 9.79 -0.48
N GLU A 36 -16.39 9.49 -1.46
CA GLU A 36 -17.79 9.11 -1.23
C GLU A 36 -17.95 7.63 -0.79
N GLU A 37 -17.18 6.72 -1.40
CA GLU A 37 -17.34 5.27 -1.20
C GLU A 37 -16.46 4.68 -0.09
N VAL A 38 -15.36 5.36 0.29
CA VAL A 38 -14.40 4.84 1.28
C VAL A 38 -14.24 5.81 2.47
N PRO A 39 -14.91 5.54 3.62
CA PRO A 39 -14.94 6.45 4.77
C PRO A 39 -13.56 6.89 5.30
N ASP A 40 -12.58 5.98 5.27
CA ASP A 40 -11.18 6.23 5.69
C ASP A 40 -10.46 7.29 4.83
N TYR A 41 -11.00 7.60 3.64
CA TYR A 41 -10.47 8.60 2.72
C TYR A 41 -11.31 9.88 2.66
N ALA A 42 -12.57 9.87 3.09
CA ALA A 42 -13.49 11.00 3.00
C ALA A 42 -12.86 12.33 3.49
N ARG A 43 -12.41 12.35 4.75
CA ARG A 43 -11.76 13.53 5.34
C ARG A 43 -10.33 13.76 4.83
N ALA A 44 -9.64 12.69 4.46
CA ALA A 44 -8.25 12.78 4.00
C ALA A 44 -8.16 13.48 2.64
N LEU A 45 -9.16 13.29 1.77
CA LEU A 45 -9.19 13.87 0.44
C LEU A 45 -9.74 15.31 0.40
N GLU A 46 -10.08 15.89 1.56
CA GLU A 46 -10.46 17.30 1.65
C GLU A 46 -9.25 18.24 1.58
N GLY A 47 -9.43 19.40 0.95
CA GLY A 47 -8.47 20.50 0.98
C GLY A 47 -7.14 20.23 0.24
N PRO A 48 -6.03 20.89 0.64
CA PRO A 48 -4.76 20.86 -0.09
C PRO A 48 -4.11 19.48 -0.21
N PHE A 49 -4.29 18.60 0.79
CA PHE A 49 -3.77 17.23 0.72
C PHE A 49 -4.48 16.40 -0.35
N GLY A 50 -5.80 16.55 -0.49
CA GLY A 50 -6.57 15.92 -1.57
C GLY A 50 -6.03 16.24 -2.96
N GLN A 51 -5.53 17.48 -3.17
CA GLN A 51 -4.93 17.87 -4.45
C GLN A 51 -3.59 17.15 -4.72
N VAL A 52 -2.80 16.88 -3.69
CA VAL A 52 -1.58 16.07 -3.81
C VAL A 52 -1.94 14.63 -4.20
N VAL A 53 -2.98 14.06 -3.59
CA VAL A 53 -3.45 12.70 -3.91
C VAL A 53 -4.03 12.64 -5.32
N ARG A 54 -4.84 13.63 -5.73
CA ARG A 54 -5.35 13.78 -7.10
C ARG A 54 -4.20 13.74 -8.11
N HIS A 55 -3.16 14.55 -7.89
CA HIS A 55 -2.01 14.55 -8.79
C HIS A 55 -1.27 13.20 -8.78
N GLY A 56 -1.22 12.52 -7.63
CA GLY A 56 -0.74 11.14 -7.53
C GLY A 56 -1.52 10.15 -8.40
N VAL A 57 -2.86 10.23 -8.38
CA VAL A 57 -3.77 9.41 -9.21
C VAL A 57 -3.57 9.71 -10.69
N GLU A 58 -3.56 10.98 -11.09
CA GLU A 58 -3.33 11.40 -12.48
C GLU A 58 -1.98 10.88 -13.00
N ARG A 59 -0.91 10.96 -12.19
CA ARG A 59 0.39 10.38 -12.55
C ARG A 59 0.37 8.86 -12.65
N ALA A 60 -0.42 8.17 -11.82
CA ALA A 60 -0.55 6.71 -11.90
C ALA A 60 -1.28 6.28 -13.18
N LEU A 61 -2.37 6.96 -13.53
CA LEU A 61 -3.08 6.78 -14.80
C LEU A 61 -2.16 7.07 -15.99
N GLY A 62 -1.37 8.16 -15.91
CA GLY A 62 -0.36 8.49 -16.91
C GLY A 62 0.65 7.37 -17.11
N ARG A 63 1.23 6.82 -16.02
CA ARG A 63 2.15 5.66 -16.10
C ARG A 63 1.52 4.45 -16.78
N PHE A 64 0.25 4.17 -16.50
CA PHE A 64 -0.47 3.08 -17.16
C PHE A 64 -0.61 3.31 -18.67
N VAL A 65 -0.98 4.52 -19.09
CA VAL A 65 -1.09 4.87 -20.51
C VAL A 65 0.28 4.92 -21.20
N ASP A 66 1.31 5.38 -20.51
CA ASP A 66 2.69 5.37 -21.01
C ASP A 66 3.19 3.93 -21.22
N ALA A 67 2.78 2.98 -20.38
CA ALA A 67 3.09 1.56 -20.58
C ALA A 67 2.41 0.95 -21.82
N ILE A 68 1.28 1.51 -22.28
CA ILE A 68 0.65 1.15 -23.56
C ILE A 68 1.45 1.75 -24.72
N ALA A 69 1.87 3.01 -24.61
CA ALA A 69 2.61 3.71 -25.66
C ALA A 69 4.03 3.14 -25.86
N ASP A 70 4.68 2.73 -24.78
CA ASP A 70 6.01 2.11 -24.79
C ASP A 70 6.07 0.90 -23.82
N PRO A 71 5.63 -0.29 -24.29
CA PRO A 71 5.72 -1.53 -23.51
C PRO A 71 7.17 -1.94 -23.18
N SER A 72 8.15 -1.44 -23.94
CA SER A 72 9.57 -1.70 -23.69
C SER A 72 10.12 -0.85 -22.54
N ALA A 73 9.59 0.37 -22.34
CA ALA A 73 9.80 1.14 -21.12
C ALA A 73 9.08 0.53 -19.91
N ALA A 74 7.92 -0.14 -20.11
CA ALA A 74 7.28 -0.94 -19.08
C ALA A 74 8.11 -2.18 -18.69
N SER A 75 8.85 -2.74 -19.66
CA SER A 75 9.89 -3.77 -19.47
C SER A 75 11.16 -3.21 -18.79
N GLY A 76 11.24 -1.89 -18.58
CA GLY A 76 12.31 -1.14 -17.89
C GLY A 76 12.48 -1.46 -16.41
N HIS A 77 12.12 -2.67 -16.00
CA HIS A 77 12.59 -3.35 -14.80
C HIS A 77 14.08 -3.72 -14.97
N GLY A 78 14.95 -2.71 -15.05
CA GLY A 78 16.29 -2.87 -14.49
C GLY A 78 16.19 -3.24 -13.00
N PRO A 79 17.28 -3.65 -12.33
CA PRO A 79 17.25 -4.19 -10.95
C PRO A 79 16.75 -3.22 -9.85
N ARG A 80 16.16 -2.08 -10.19
CA ARG A 80 15.42 -1.20 -9.28
C ARG A 80 13.91 -1.46 -9.48
N ARG A 81 13.33 -2.32 -8.65
CA ARG A 81 11.87 -2.36 -8.47
C ARG A 81 11.37 -0.92 -8.26
N ASP A 82 10.36 -0.49 -9.01
CA ASP A 82 9.66 0.74 -8.67
C ASP A 82 9.10 0.55 -7.25
N THR A 83 9.58 1.35 -6.29
CA THR A 83 9.19 1.20 -4.88
C THR A 83 8.06 2.15 -4.51
N THR A 84 7.47 2.84 -5.50
CA THR A 84 6.42 3.85 -5.27
C THR A 84 5.24 3.25 -4.49
N TYR A 85 4.73 2.09 -4.91
CA TYR A 85 3.56 1.48 -4.27
C TYR A 85 3.92 0.79 -2.95
N VAL A 86 5.13 0.24 -2.81
CA VAL A 86 5.65 -0.22 -1.50
C VAL A 86 5.75 0.95 -0.52
N ALA A 87 6.27 2.11 -0.95
CA ALA A 87 6.35 3.31 -0.13
C ALA A 87 4.97 3.85 0.25
N LEU A 88 4.00 3.78 -0.67
CA LEU A 88 2.60 4.13 -0.40
C LEU A 88 2.01 3.23 0.68
N GLY A 89 2.12 1.90 0.54
CA GLY A 89 1.63 0.95 1.55
C GLY A 89 2.22 1.17 2.94
N ARG A 90 3.53 1.45 3.02
CA ARG A 90 4.19 1.87 4.27
C ARG A 90 3.60 3.17 4.81
N GLY A 91 3.38 4.16 3.94
CA GLY A 91 2.77 5.44 4.31
C GLY A 91 1.36 5.30 4.87
N GLU A 92 0.55 4.44 4.26
CA GLU A 92 -0.83 4.14 4.67
C GLU A 92 -0.89 3.53 6.06
N MET A 93 -0.07 2.51 6.32
CA MET A 93 0.08 1.96 7.67
C MET A 93 0.54 3.07 8.64
N ARG A 94 1.49 3.93 8.22
CA ARG A 94 2.03 4.97 9.10
C ARG A 94 0.98 5.93 9.64
N VAL A 95 0.07 6.36 8.78
CA VAL A 95 -1.04 7.26 9.13
C VAL A 95 -2.23 6.53 9.77
N GLY A 96 -2.12 5.21 9.97
CA GLY A 96 -3.13 4.39 10.64
C GLY A 96 -4.30 4.02 9.76
N ARG A 97 -4.19 4.17 8.43
CA ARG A 97 -5.24 3.76 7.50
C ARG A 97 -5.26 2.24 7.37
N SER A 98 -6.45 1.66 7.23
CA SER A 98 -6.59 0.23 7.08
C SER A 98 -6.13 -0.26 5.71
N LEU A 99 -5.57 -1.47 5.66
CA LEU A 99 -5.22 -2.12 4.39
C LEU A 99 -6.47 -2.35 3.52
N ASP A 100 -7.60 -2.66 4.14
CA ASP A 100 -8.87 -2.85 3.43
C ASP A 100 -9.37 -1.57 2.76
N ALA A 101 -9.24 -0.41 3.41
CA ALA A 101 -9.56 0.87 2.79
C ALA A 101 -8.67 1.16 1.58
N LEU A 102 -7.36 0.91 1.68
CA LEU A 102 -6.43 1.08 0.55
C LEU A 102 -6.82 0.20 -0.65
N LEU A 103 -7.08 -1.09 -0.41
CA LEU A 103 -7.49 -2.02 -1.47
C LEU A 103 -8.88 -1.68 -2.03
N SER A 104 -9.78 -1.14 -1.21
CA SER A 104 -11.09 -0.66 -1.66
C SER A 104 -10.96 0.56 -2.57
N ALA A 105 -10.11 1.53 -2.23
CA ALA A 105 -9.82 2.68 -3.08
C ALA A 105 -9.27 2.27 -4.47
N TYR A 106 -8.39 1.26 -4.51
CA TYR A 106 -7.90 0.68 -5.76
C TYR A 106 -9.01 0.04 -6.60
N ARG A 107 -9.93 -0.71 -5.99
CA ARG A 107 -11.08 -1.30 -6.71
C ARG A 107 -12.00 -0.23 -7.30
N VAL A 108 -12.26 0.86 -6.55
CA VAL A 108 -13.04 2.01 -7.03
C VAL A 108 -12.34 2.66 -8.23
N GLY A 109 -11.05 2.98 -8.09
CA GLY A 109 -10.25 3.58 -9.16
C GLY A 109 -10.23 2.74 -10.44
N ALA A 110 -10.01 1.42 -10.31
CA ALA A 110 -9.98 0.50 -11.45
C ALA A 110 -11.33 0.41 -12.18
N ARG A 111 -12.45 0.36 -11.43
CA ARG A 111 -13.80 0.34 -11.99
C ARG A 111 -14.11 1.60 -12.78
N LEU A 112 -13.74 2.77 -12.25
CA LEU A 112 -13.94 4.05 -12.94
C LEU A 112 -13.04 4.17 -14.17
N ALA A 113 -11.77 3.79 -14.05
CA ALA A 113 -10.84 3.79 -15.18
C ALA A 113 -11.33 2.89 -16.32
N TRP A 114 -11.80 1.67 -16.01
CA TRP A 114 -12.41 0.78 -16.99
C TRP A 114 -13.58 1.45 -17.73
N ARG A 115 -14.56 1.98 -16.98
CA ARG A 115 -15.74 2.63 -17.57
C ARG A 115 -15.32 3.78 -18.50
N ARG A 116 -14.48 4.70 -17.99
CA ARG A 116 -14.08 5.90 -18.73
C ARG A 116 -13.23 5.58 -19.96
N PHE A 117 -12.37 4.57 -19.88
CA PHE A 117 -11.55 4.13 -21.00
C PHE A 117 -12.34 3.38 -22.07
N VAL A 118 -13.36 2.61 -21.69
CA VAL A 118 -14.30 2.02 -22.66
C VAL A 118 -15.02 3.14 -23.41
N ASP A 119 -15.56 4.13 -22.71
CA ASP A 119 -16.26 5.26 -23.35
C ASP A 119 -15.33 6.03 -24.30
N ALA A 120 -14.11 6.35 -23.85
CA ALA A 120 -13.10 7.01 -24.67
C ALA A 120 -12.71 6.16 -25.89
N GLY A 121 -12.47 4.87 -25.68
CA GLY A 121 -12.07 3.93 -26.72
C GLY A 121 -13.15 3.74 -27.79
N VAL A 122 -14.41 3.58 -27.41
CA VAL A 122 -15.54 3.48 -28.34
C VAL A 122 -15.67 4.77 -29.17
N ASN A 123 -15.62 5.93 -28.53
CA ASN A 123 -15.70 7.22 -29.23
C ASN A 123 -14.49 7.48 -30.15
N GLY A 124 -13.32 6.96 -29.76
CA GLY A 124 -12.08 7.01 -30.56
C GLY A 124 -11.97 5.91 -31.62
N GLY A 125 -12.98 5.05 -31.78
CA GLY A 125 -13.00 4.00 -32.80
C GLY A 125 -12.08 2.79 -32.51
N LEU A 126 -11.67 2.59 -31.25
CA LEU A 126 -10.91 1.40 -30.88
C LEU A 126 -11.76 0.13 -31.05
N PRO A 127 -11.24 -0.91 -31.69
CA PRO A 127 -11.99 -2.15 -31.89
C PRO A 127 -12.23 -2.87 -30.56
N PRO A 128 -13.32 -3.64 -30.40
CA PRO A 128 -13.64 -4.34 -29.15
C PRO A 128 -12.51 -5.22 -28.61
N ALA A 129 -11.75 -5.87 -29.49
CA ALA A 129 -10.60 -6.68 -29.10
C ALA A 129 -9.52 -5.87 -28.33
N THR A 130 -9.32 -4.60 -28.70
CA THR A 130 -8.42 -3.69 -27.98
C THR A 130 -8.97 -3.37 -26.59
N LEU A 131 -10.29 -3.15 -26.47
CA LEU A 131 -10.93 -2.88 -25.18
C LEU A 131 -10.84 -4.09 -24.25
N TYR A 132 -10.95 -5.33 -24.76
CA TYR A 132 -10.79 -6.53 -23.94
C TYR A 132 -9.37 -6.65 -23.38
N ARG A 133 -8.35 -6.43 -24.21
CA ARG A 133 -6.95 -6.41 -23.79
C ARG A 133 -6.68 -5.29 -22.77
N LEU A 134 -7.30 -4.14 -22.96
CA LEU A 134 -7.22 -3.03 -22.01
C LEU A 134 -7.80 -3.41 -20.64
N GLY A 135 -8.93 -4.12 -20.61
CA GLY A 135 -9.51 -4.63 -19.36
C GLY A 135 -8.57 -5.59 -18.64
N GLU A 136 -7.97 -6.54 -19.37
CA GLU A 136 -6.96 -7.46 -18.81
C GLU A 136 -5.75 -6.70 -18.25
N ALA A 137 -5.26 -5.68 -18.97
CA ALA A 137 -4.14 -4.87 -18.51
C ALA A 137 -4.48 -4.05 -17.25
N ILE A 138 -5.70 -3.50 -17.13
CA ILE A 138 -6.15 -2.80 -15.91
C ILE A 138 -6.14 -3.75 -14.71
N PHE A 139 -6.68 -4.97 -14.87
CA PHE A 139 -6.69 -5.95 -13.78
C PHE A 139 -5.28 -6.38 -13.38
N ALA A 140 -4.42 -6.69 -14.35
CA ALA A 140 -3.03 -7.04 -14.05
C ALA A 140 -2.27 -5.88 -13.37
N TYR A 141 -2.52 -4.64 -13.80
CA TYR A 141 -1.91 -3.46 -13.19
C TYR A 141 -2.38 -3.26 -11.74
N ILE A 142 -3.69 -3.33 -11.49
CA ILE A 142 -4.23 -3.12 -10.15
C ILE A 142 -3.78 -4.23 -9.18
N GLU A 143 -3.66 -5.47 -9.66
CA GLU A 143 -3.12 -6.59 -8.89
C GLU A 143 -1.65 -6.37 -8.52
N ALA A 144 -0.83 -5.92 -9.47
CA ALA A 144 0.59 -5.65 -9.23
C ALA A 144 0.80 -4.55 -8.18
N ILE A 145 0.14 -3.39 -8.34
CA ILE A 145 0.31 -2.28 -7.39
C ILE A 145 -0.31 -2.59 -6.02
N SER A 146 -1.37 -3.42 -5.99
CA SER A 146 -1.94 -3.91 -4.73
C SER A 146 -0.96 -4.82 -4.00
N ALA A 147 -0.30 -5.76 -4.69
CA ALA A 147 0.68 -6.65 -4.08
C ALA A 147 1.87 -5.88 -3.48
N GLU A 148 2.42 -4.90 -4.22
CA GLU A 148 3.49 -4.03 -3.73
C GLU A 148 3.05 -3.19 -2.52
N SER A 149 1.83 -2.66 -2.54
CA SER A 149 1.28 -1.89 -1.42
C SER A 149 1.06 -2.77 -0.18
N VAL A 150 0.60 -4.01 -0.36
CA VAL A 150 0.45 -5.00 0.72
C VAL A 150 1.80 -5.35 1.32
N GLU A 151 2.83 -5.56 0.50
CA GLU A 151 4.22 -5.81 0.96
C GLU A 151 4.69 -4.66 1.85
N GLY A 152 4.61 -3.41 1.35
CA GLY A 152 4.99 -2.24 2.14
C GLY A 152 4.19 -2.08 3.43
N TYR A 153 2.87 -2.30 3.38
CA TYR A 153 2.03 -2.23 4.57
C TYR A 153 2.44 -3.26 5.63
N ALA A 154 2.69 -4.50 5.21
CA ALA A 154 3.10 -5.59 6.11
C ALA A 154 4.49 -5.35 6.71
N GLU A 155 5.44 -4.83 5.93
CA GLU A 155 6.77 -4.42 6.40
C GLU A 155 6.68 -3.37 7.52
N GLU A 156 5.92 -2.29 7.30
CA GLU A 156 5.75 -1.23 8.30
C GLU A 156 5.00 -1.74 9.54
N GLN A 157 3.99 -2.58 9.36
CA GLN A 157 3.27 -3.20 10.47
C GLN A 157 4.19 -4.08 11.33
N SER A 158 5.00 -4.91 10.69
CA SER A 158 5.99 -5.77 11.36
C SER A 158 7.06 -4.94 12.07
N ALA A 159 7.56 -3.88 11.42
CA ALA A 159 8.54 -2.97 12.01
C ALA A 159 8.00 -2.31 13.29
N ARG A 160 6.76 -1.81 13.27
CA ARG A 160 6.09 -1.22 14.44
C ARG A 160 5.86 -2.23 15.56
N ALA A 161 5.41 -3.44 15.24
CA ALA A 161 5.25 -4.51 16.21
C ALA A 161 6.60 -4.89 16.85
N GLY A 162 7.65 -5.00 16.03
CA GLY A 162 9.01 -5.29 16.45
C GLY A 162 9.59 -4.20 17.36
N GLU A 163 9.37 -2.93 17.05
CA GLU A 163 9.75 -1.80 17.91
C GLU A 163 9.04 -1.85 19.25
N SER A 164 7.72 -2.06 19.26
CA SER A 164 6.94 -2.21 20.49
C SER A 164 7.49 -3.35 21.36
N GLN A 165 7.80 -4.49 20.74
CA GLN A 165 8.39 -5.63 21.44
C GLN A 165 9.81 -5.34 21.96
N ARG A 166 10.64 -4.61 21.21
CA ARG A 166 11.97 -4.18 21.66
C ARG A 166 11.87 -3.24 22.87
N ARG A 167 10.98 -2.25 22.84
CA ARG A 167 10.76 -1.32 23.97
C ARG A 167 10.29 -2.07 25.22
N ARG A 168 9.41 -3.05 25.09
CA ARG A 168 8.99 -3.93 26.20
C ARG A 168 10.12 -4.79 26.76
N ARG A 169 10.95 -5.40 25.90
CA ARG A 169 12.11 -6.20 26.35
C ARG A 169 13.13 -5.35 27.09
N GLU A 170 13.36 -4.12 26.63
CA GLU A 170 14.26 -3.19 27.30
C GLU A 170 13.73 -2.80 28.69
N LEU A 171 12.44 -2.50 28.80
CA LEU A 171 11.81 -2.29 30.11
C LEU A 171 12.00 -3.49 31.06
N VAL A 172 11.80 -4.72 30.57
CA VAL A 172 12.04 -5.93 31.37
C VAL A 172 13.50 -6.03 31.83
N ARG A 173 14.47 -5.68 30.96
CA ARG A 173 15.89 -5.66 31.34
C ARG A 173 16.18 -4.62 32.43
N VAL A 174 15.63 -3.42 32.29
CA VAL A 174 15.77 -2.35 33.29
C VAL A 174 15.16 -2.75 34.63
N LEU A 175 14.03 -3.46 34.63
CA LEU A 175 13.41 -4.00 35.85
C LEU A 175 14.19 -5.15 36.49
N ALA A 176 14.90 -5.95 35.69
CA ALA A 176 15.59 -7.16 36.14
C ALA A 176 17.07 -6.96 36.53
N VAL A 177 17.64 -5.78 36.25
CA VAL A 177 19.07 -5.51 36.52
C VAL A 177 19.37 -5.46 38.02
N GLN A 178 20.56 -5.96 38.39
CA GLN A 178 21.09 -5.91 39.76
C GLN A 178 22.51 -5.33 39.72
N PRO A 179 22.82 -4.27 40.51
CA PRO A 179 21.92 -3.53 41.41
C PRO A 179 20.78 -2.80 40.65
N PRO A 180 19.68 -2.40 41.33
CA PRO A 180 18.53 -1.77 40.68
C PRO A 180 18.91 -0.56 39.82
N ALA A 181 18.29 -0.44 38.64
CA ALA A 181 18.43 0.72 37.78
C ALA A 181 17.97 2.00 38.49
N ASP A 182 18.49 3.14 38.04
CA ASP A 182 18.01 4.43 38.52
C ASP A 182 16.54 4.67 38.11
N VAL A 183 15.84 5.50 38.89
CA VAL A 183 14.41 5.77 38.72
C VAL A 183 14.11 6.41 37.37
N GLU A 184 15.04 7.21 36.83
CA GLU A 184 14.87 7.94 35.58
C GLU A 184 14.99 7.02 34.35
N ALA A 185 15.92 6.06 34.40
CA ALA A 185 16.07 5.00 33.42
C ALA A 185 14.83 4.10 33.39
N LEU A 186 14.28 3.75 34.56
CA LEU A 186 13.02 3.01 34.64
C LEU A 186 11.84 3.80 34.08
N ARG A 187 11.71 5.08 34.45
CA ARG A 187 10.66 5.97 33.92
C ARG A 187 10.74 6.08 32.39
N THR A 188 11.94 6.30 31.87
CA THR A 188 12.20 6.40 30.43
C THR A 188 11.83 5.11 29.69
N ALA A 189 12.22 3.95 30.21
CA ALA A 189 11.90 2.66 29.61
C ALA A 189 10.39 2.34 29.69
N ALA A 190 9.72 2.72 30.79
CA ALA A 190 8.29 2.53 30.98
C ALA A 190 7.48 3.40 30.01
N GLU A 191 7.84 4.68 29.87
CA GLU A 191 7.25 5.61 28.90
C GLU A 191 7.44 5.12 27.46
N ALA A 192 8.66 4.68 27.11
CA ALA A 192 8.93 4.12 25.79
C ALA A 192 8.08 2.88 25.50
N ALA A 193 7.82 2.03 26.50
CA ALA A 193 6.99 0.84 26.36
C ALA A 193 5.48 1.13 26.45
N ALA A 194 5.07 2.40 26.59
CA ALA A 194 3.70 2.82 26.87
C ALA A 194 3.10 2.07 28.09
N TRP A 195 3.93 1.85 29.11
CA TRP A 195 3.56 1.15 30.33
C TRP A 195 3.47 2.15 31.49
N ALA A 196 2.30 2.21 32.14
CA ALA A 196 2.13 2.95 33.38
C ALA A 196 2.58 2.05 34.55
N PRO A 197 3.73 2.31 35.20
CA PRO A 197 4.24 1.45 36.25
C PRO A 197 3.32 1.49 37.48
N PRO A 198 2.87 0.33 37.99
CA PRO A 198 2.13 0.26 39.26
C PRO A 198 3.08 0.48 40.45
N ARG A 199 2.52 0.68 41.65
CA ARG A 199 3.32 0.83 42.89
C ARG A 199 4.18 -0.39 43.21
N GLU A 200 3.70 -1.59 42.87
CA GLU A 200 4.37 -2.85 43.11
C GLU A 200 4.28 -3.72 41.87
N VAL A 201 5.37 -4.44 41.56
CA VAL A 201 5.49 -5.31 40.40
C VAL A 201 6.10 -6.63 40.87
N ALA A 202 5.49 -7.75 40.51
CA ALA A 202 6.04 -9.09 40.71
C ALA A 202 6.36 -9.72 39.34
N ALA A 203 7.50 -10.38 39.23
CA ALA A 203 7.91 -11.09 38.02
C ALA A 203 7.76 -12.60 38.22
N VAL A 204 7.17 -13.28 37.23
CA VAL A 204 7.11 -14.75 37.17
C VAL A 204 7.90 -15.19 35.95
N VAL A 205 8.85 -16.11 36.15
CA VAL A 205 9.62 -16.74 35.08
C VAL A 205 9.03 -18.11 34.81
N VAL A 206 8.63 -18.38 33.58
CA VAL A 206 8.12 -19.68 33.15
C VAL A 206 9.13 -20.29 32.18
N SER A 207 9.62 -21.49 32.50
CA SER A 207 10.42 -22.30 31.57
C SER A 207 9.51 -22.85 30.48
N ASN A 208 9.86 -22.64 29.21
CA ASN A 208 9.13 -23.25 28.10
C ASN A 208 9.53 -24.74 28.02
N SER A 209 8.75 -25.62 28.66
CA SER A 209 8.95 -27.07 28.60
C SER A 209 8.53 -27.60 27.23
N GLY A 210 9.31 -27.29 26.19
CA GLY A 210 9.20 -27.84 24.86
C GLY A 210 10.31 -28.87 24.61
N ASP A 211 10.31 -29.94 25.40
CA ASP A 211 10.92 -31.23 25.08
C ASP A 211 10.28 -32.26 26.01
N GLY A 212 9.16 -32.82 25.56
CA GLY A 212 8.67 -34.08 26.08
C GLY A 212 9.58 -35.16 25.55
N ASP A 213 10.46 -35.66 26.39
CA ASP A 213 11.25 -36.87 26.16
C ASP A 213 10.31 -38.04 25.78
N PRO A 214 10.39 -38.60 24.56
CA PRO A 214 9.66 -39.81 24.21
C PRO A 214 10.52 -41.01 24.64
N GLY A 215 10.56 -41.32 25.93
CA GLY A 215 11.37 -42.45 26.39
C GLY A 215 11.44 -42.70 27.88
N ALA A 216 10.34 -43.15 28.49
CA ALA A 216 10.39 -43.98 29.69
C ALA A 216 9.24 -45.00 29.67
#